data_AF-A0A525CC18-F1
#
_entry.id   AF-A0A525CC18-F1
#
_cell.length_a   1.000
_cell.length_b   1.000
_cell.length_c   1.000
_cell.angle_alpha   90.00
_cell.angle_beta   90.00
_cell.angle_gamma   90.00
#
_symmetry.space_group_name_H-M   'P 1'
#
loop_
_entity.id
_entity.type
_entity.pdbx_description
1 polymer ?
#
loop_
_entity_poly.entity_id
_entity_poly.type
_entity_poly.pdbx_seq_one_letter_code
_entity_poly.pdbx_strand_id
1 'polypeptide(L)'
;MTSAENLSGDQLADLKAVCHRCGCKQVAVIDQRLLAVFPNALSALDAATDIQVIIQQVLILDAGKMTCAADEGWLVLSGEAVNRIGLLAPVASLYGSDIICTDSFRKAVGARRARYLFLELDTLELKDLEQQRLFWPIQKTGKRSKQGSKQQYDIENQQSVYQNALQHYYAGDWPTAYDEFLKCGKIPAARHMAARLRGRICPKHWQGAFSLTDSLSQSG
;
A
#
# COMPACT_ATOMS: atom_id res chain seq x y z
N MET A 1 -14.22 -16.67 -0.65
CA MET A 1 -13.94 -16.92 0.78
C MET A 1 -12.46 -16.68 1.02
N THR A 2 -12.08 -15.47 1.43
CA THR A 2 -10.74 -15.19 1.99
C THR A 2 -10.94 -15.10 3.48
N SER A 3 -10.63 -16.18 4.20
CA SER A 3 -10.44 -16.08 5.65
C SER A 3 -9.28 -15.13 5.86
N ALA A 4 -9.52 -13.96 6.45
CA ALA A 4 -8.42 -13.25 7.10
C ALA A 4 -7.91 -14.23 8.15
N GLU A 5 -6.71 -14.79 7.94
CA GLU A 5 -6.08 -15.64 8.94
C GLU A 5 -5.85 -14.77 10.17
N ASN A 6 -6.60 -15.07 11.22
CA ASN A 6 -6.55 -14.40 12.50
C ASN A 6 -5.12 -14.50 13.07
N LEU A 7 -4.52 -13.37 13.45
CA LEU A 7 -3.20 -13.36 14.09
C LEU A 7 -3.27 -14.12 15.42
N SER A 8 -2.38 -15.09 15.62
CA SER A 8 -2.26 -15.79 16.90
C SER A 8 -1.75 -14.85 18.01
N GLY A 9 -2.00 -15.22 19.27
CA GLY A 9 -1.49 -14.45 20.42
C GLY A 9 0.04 -14.27 20.40
N ASP A 10 0.76 -15.32 19.97
CA ASP A 10 2.22 -15.31 19.88
C ASP A 10 2.70 -14.40 18.74
N GLN A 11 2.07 -14.48 17.56
CA GLN A 11 2.36 -13.57 16.45
C GLN A 11 2.17 -12.12 16.87
N LEU A 12 1.08 -11.82 17.58
CA LEU A 12 0.81 -10.46 18.05
C LEU A 12 1.87 -9.95 19.02
N ALA A 13 2.42 -10.82 19.88
CA ALA A 13 3.51 -10.47 20.79
C ALA A 13 4.81 -10.17 20.03
N ASP A 14 5.15 -11.00 19.04
CA ASP A 14 6.33 -10.81 18.20
C ASP A 14 6.24 -9.51 17.39
N LEU A 15 5.07 -9.24 16.79
CA LEU A 15 4.83 -8.02 16.05
C LEU A 15 4.98 -6.77 16.92
N LYS A 16 4.43 -6.79 18.15
CA LYS A 16 4.62 -5.72 19.13
C LYS A 16 6.09 -5.51 19.45
N ALA A 17 6.84 -6.59 19.66
CA ALA A 17 8.28 -6.53 19.95
C ALA A 17 9.07 -5.87 18.80
N VAL A 18 8.75 -6.21 17.54
CA VAL A 18 9.34 -5.56 16.36
C VAL A 18 9.00 -4.06 16.35
N CYS A 19 7.73 -3.69 16.53
CA CYS A 19 7.34 -2.29 16.58
C CYS A 19 8.11 -1.51 17.65
N HIS A 20 8.21 -2.03 18.87
CA HIS A 20 8.95 -1.38 19.95
C HIS A 20 10.44 -1.26 19.65
N ARG A 21 11.08 -2.29 19.10
CA ARG A 21 12.49 -2.26 18.67
C ARG A 21 12.75 -1.16 17.64
N CYS A 22 11.82 -0.94 16.72
CA CYS A 22 11.91 0.09 15.69
C CYS A 22 11.53 1.50 16.19
N GLY A 23 11.28 1.68 17.49
CA GLY A 23 10.98 2.97 18.10
C GLY A 23 9.52 3.41 17.95
N CYS A 24 8.59 2.46 17.85
CA CYS A 24 7.17 2.75 17.88
C CYS A 24 6.78 3.48 19.17
N LYS A 25 5.99 4.56 19.04
CA LYS A 25 5.47 5.32 20.18
C LYS A 25 4.23 4.68 20.79
N GLN A 26 3.39 4.09 19.95
CA GLN A 26 2.09 3.57 20.36
C GLN A 26 1.71 2.38 19.51
N VAL A 27 1.28 1.30 20.15
CA VAL A 27 0.73 0.12 19.48
C VAL A 27 -0.65 -0.17 20.05
N ALA A 28 -1.61 -0.40 19.17
CA ALA A 28 -2.97 -0.77 19.51
C ALA A 28 -3.39 -1.98 18.66
N VAL A 29 -4.36 -2.75 19.16
CA VAL A 29 -4.93 -3.89 18.47
C VAL A 29 -6.43 -3.65 18.39
N ILE A 30 -6.95 -3.58 17.17
CA ILE A 30 -8.36 -3.29 16.88
C ILE A 30 -8.85 -4.39 15.95
N ASP A 31 -9.82 -5.19 16.37
CA ASP A 31 -10.39 -6.28 15.58
C ASP A 31 -9.31 -7.16 14.92
N GLN A 32 -8.31 -7.55 15.72
CA GLN A 32 -7.16 -8.36 15.30
C GLN A 32 -6.23 -7.71 14.28
N ARG A 33 -6.36 -6.41 14.04
CA ARG A 33 -5.42 -5.61 13.26
C ARG A 33 -4.49 -4.87 14.20
N LEU A 34 -3.21 -4.91 13.89
CA LEU A 34 -2.20 -4.13 14.60
C LEU A 34 -2.14 -2.72 13.99
N LEU A 35 -2.31 -1.71 14.84
CA LEU A 35 -2.06 -0.33 14.49
C LEU A 35 -0.84 0.16 15.27
N ALA A 36 0.18 0.65 14.57
CA ALA A 36 1.43 1.10 15.17
C ALA A 36 1.76 2.52 14.70
N VAL A 37 2.11 3.40 15.65
CA VAL A 37 2.43 4.81 15.40
C VAL A 37 3.91 5.04 15.62
N PHE A 38 4.60 5.49 14.56
CA PHE A 38 6.04 5.74 14.59
C PHE A 38 6.33 7.24 14.58
N PRO A 39 7.44 7.66 15.21
CA PRO A 39 7.84 9.07 15.23
C PRO A 39 8.31 9.59 13.86
N ASN A 40 8.70 8.70 12.94
CA ASN A 40 9.14 9.05 11.60
C ASN A 40 8.85 7.90 10.62
N ALA A 41 8.77 8.23 9.34
CA ALA A 41 8.42 7.28 8.28
C ALA A 41 9.48 6.19 8.06
N LEU A 42 10.75 6.46 8.32
CA LEU A 42 11.82 5.47 8.12
C LEU A 42 11.72 4.34 9.15
N SER A 43 11.49 4.68 10.42
CA SER A 43 11.22 3.71 11.48
C SER A 43 10.02 2.82 11.17
N ALA A 44 8.94 3.39 10.63
CA ALA A 44 7.77 2.63 10.20
C ALA A 44 8.10 1.67 9.05
N LEU A 45 8.92 2.09 8.09
CA LEU A 45 9.30 1.27 6.94
C LEU A 45 10.26 0.15 7.31
N ASP A 46 11.23 0.43 8.19
CA ASP A 46 12.15 -0.58 8.75
C ASP A 46 11.33 -1.62 9.54
N ALA A 47 10.38 -1.18 10.39
CA ALA A 47 9.47 -2.08 11.09
C ALA A 47 8.61 -2.93 10.15
N ALA A 48 8.05 -2.32 9.10
CA ALA A 48 7.23 -3.04 8.12
C ALA A 48 8.02 -4.13 7.39
N THR A 49 9.28 -3.83 7.05
CA THR A 49 10.18 -4.81 6.41
C THR A 49 10.45 -6.00 7.33
N ASP A 50 10.73 -5.74 8.62
CA ASP A 50 10.93 -6.80 9.61
C ASP A 50 9.66 -7.61 9.88
N ILE A 51 8.50 -6.95 9.91
CA ILE A 51 7.19 -7.60 10.11
C ILE A 51 6.85 -8.54 8.95
N GLN A 52 7.18 -8.19 7.71
CA GLN A 52 6.95 -9.05 6.53
C GLN A 52 7.70 -10.39 6.58
N VAL A 53 8.74 -10.50 7.42
CA VAL A 53 9.41 -11.79 7.66
C VAL A 53 8.58 -12.70 8.56
N ILE A 54 7.71 -12.12 9.38
CA ILE A 54 6.88 -12.83 10.38
C ILE A 54 5.52 -13.19 9.79
N ILE A 55 4.91 -12.27 9.03
CA ILE A 55 3.56 -12.43 8.46
C ILE A 55 3.54 -12.12 6.97
N GLN A 56 2.67 -12.82 6.23
CA GLN A 56 2.44 -12.58 4.79
C GLN A 56 1.14 -11.78 4.56
N GLN A 57 0.89 -10.79 5.41
CA GLN A 57 -0.28 -9.91 5.30
C GLN A 57 0.12 -8.55 4.74
N VAL A 58 -0.81 -7.88 4.07
CA VAL A 58 -0.54 -6.55 3.50
C VAL A 58 -0.46 -5.50 4.61
N LEU A 59 0.65 -4.76 4.63
CA LEU A 59 0.86 -3.63 5.54
C LEU A 59 0.60 -2.31 4.80
N ILE A 60 -0.10 -1.40 5.47
CA ILE A 60 -0.44 -0.09 4.92
C ILE A 60 0.26 0.98 5.75
N LEU A 61 1.02 1.84 5.07
CA LEU A 61 1.81 2.90 5.68
C LEU A 61 1.30 4.26 5.22
N ASP A 62 1.00 5.14 6.17
CA ASP A 62 0.63 6.51 5.92
C ASP A 62 1.40 7.46 6.85
N ALA A 63 1.56 8.70 6.42
CA ALA A 63 2.10 9.78 7.23
C ALA A 63 1.10 10.94 7.27
N GLY A 64 0.90 11.48 8.46
CA GLY A 64 0.05 12.63 8.67
C GLY A 64 0.07 13.06 10.12
N LYS A 65 -0.58 14.20 10.40
CA LYS A 65 -0.84 14.61 11.77
C LYS A 65 -1.88 13.67 12.37
N MET A 66 -1.60 13.19 13.56
CA MET A 66 -2.49 12.34 14.34
C MET A 66 -2.55 12.88 15.76
N THR A 67 -3.75 12.83 16.33
CA THR A 67 -3.97 13.09 17.74
C THR A 67 -4.15 11.76 18.44
N CYS A 68 -3.44 11.62 19.55
CA CYS A 68 -3.54 10.47 20.43
C CYS A 68 -4.06 10.97 21.77
N ALA A 69 -5.23 10.50 22.18
CA ALA A 69 -5.83 10.84 23.45
C ALA A 69 -6.12 9.56 24.23
N ALA A 70 -5.94 9.63 25.55
CA ALA A 70 -6.49 8.62 26.45
C ALA A 70 -7.87 9.10 26.90
N ASP A 71 -8.89 8.28 26.70
CA ASP A 71 -10.27 8.58 27.09
C ASP A 71 -10.86 7.38 27.82
N GLU A 72 -11.19 7.55 29.10
CA GLU A 72 -11.78 6.50 29.96
C GLU A 72 -11.07 5.12 29.91
N GLY A 73 -9.74 5.11 29.79
CA GLY A 73 -8.94 3.87 29.69
C GLY A 73 -8.76 3.33 28.26
N TRP A 74 -9.36 3.99 27.27
CA TRP A 74 -9.18 3.71 25.85
C TRP A 74 -8.14 4.63 25.24
N LEU A 75 -7.41 4.10 24.26
CA LEU A 75 -6.57 4.90 23.39
C LEU A 75 -7.38 5.30 22.15
N VAL A 76 -7.64 6.59 22.01
CA VAL A 76 -8.29 7.15 20.83
C VAL A 76 -7.24 7.71 19.88
N LEU A 77 -7.18 7.14 18.69
CA LEU A 77 -6.35 7.63 17.59
C LEU A 77 -7.25 8.30 16.55
N SER A 78 -7.06 9.60 16.35
CA SER A 78 -7.81 10.37 15.37
C SER A 78 -6.89 11.14 14.43
N GLY A 79 -7.33 11.32 13.20
CA GLY A 79 -6.59 12.05 12.17
C GLY A 79 -6.82 11.49 10.78
N GLU A 80 -6.49 12.31 9.78
CA GLU A 80 -6.70 12.01 8.37
C GLU A 80 -5.96 10.74 7.91
N ALA A 81 -4.77 10.48 8.48
CA ALA A 81 -3.98 9.29 8.19
C ALA A 81 -4.67 7.99 8.64
N VAL A 82 -5.29 8.00 9.83
CA VAL A 82 -6.05 6.84 10.33
C VAL A 82 -7.27 6.59 9.45
N ASN A 83 -7.97 7.67 9.06
CA ASN A 83 -9.11 7.57 8.15
C ASN A 83 -8.70 6.98 6.79
N ARG A 84 -7.62 7.48 6.17
CA ARG A 84 -7.09 6.93 4.92
C ARG A 84 -6.74 5.45 5.02
N ILE A 85 -6.00 5.04 6.05
CA ILE A 85 -5.63 3.64 6.25
C ILE A 85 -6.90 2.79 6.36
N GLY A 86 -7.92 3.25 7.09
CA GLY A 86 -9.21 2.57 7.20
C GLY A 86 -9.92 2.37 5.86
N LEU A 87 -9.90 3.38 4.99
CA LEU A 87 -10.49 3.32 3.64
C LEU A 87 -9.67 2.49 2.65
N LEU A 88 -8.35 2.40 2.83
CA LEU A 88 -7.45 1.63 1.97
C LEU A 88 -7.39 0.14 2.34
N ALA A 89 -7.61 -0.21 3.61
CA ALA A 89 -7.54 -1.57 4.11
C ALA A 89 -8.35 -2.61 3.30
N PRO A 90 -9.60 -2.33 2.88
CA PRO A 90 -10.39 -3.30 2.12
C PRO A 90 -9.85 -3.60 0.72
N VAL A 91 -9.03 -2.70 0.15
CA VAL A 91 -8.61 -2.78 -1.27
C VAL A 91 -7.12 -3.02 -1.45
N ALA A 92 -6.32 -2.86 -0.39
CA ALA A 92 -4.88 -3.00 -0.44
C ALA A 92 -4.43 -4.36 -0.98
N SER A 93 -5.13 -5.43 -0.63
CA SER A 93 -4.82 -6.80 -1.09
C SER A 93 -4.97 -7.01 -2.60
N LEU A 94 -5.77 -6.18 -3.29
CA LEU A 94 -5.97 -6.27 -4.74
C LEU A 94 -4.68 -6.02 -5.52
N TYR A 95 -3.76 -5.22 -4.97
CA TYR A 95 -2.52 -4.87 -5.64
C TYR A 95 -1.44 -5.95 -5.56
N GLY A 96 -1.62 -6.97 -4.70
CA GLY A 96 -0.67 -8.08 -4.55
C GLY A 96 0.71 -7.66 -4.05
N SER A 97 0.83 -6.46 -3.47
CA SER A 97 2.06 -5.96 -2.84
C SER A 97 1.98 -6.12 -1.32
N ASP A 98 3.06 -6.61 -0.71
CA ASP A 98 3.15 -6.88 0.73
C ASP A 98 3.10 -5.61 1.58
N ILE A 99 3.63 -4.51 1.04
CA ILE A 99 3.62 -3.20 1.68
C ILE A 99 3.06 -2.19 0.68
N ILE A 100 2.10 -1.39 1.12
CA ILE A 100 1.54 -0.28 0.36
C ILE A 100 1.67 0.99 1.19
N CYS A 101 2.03 2.09 0.54
CA CYS A 101 2.10 3.38 1.19
C CYS A 101 1.48 4.49 0.35
N THR A 102 1.01 5.53 1.04
CA THR A 102 0.43 6.73 0.42
C THR A 102 1.52 7.67 -0.09
N ASP A 103 1.14 8.63 -0.95
CA ASP A 103 2.06 9.69 -1.38
C ASP A 103 2.57 10.55 -0.22
N SER A 104 1.73 10.82 0.79
CA SER A 104 2.12 11.51 2.02
C SER A 104 3.23 10.76 2.76
N PHE A 105 3.13 9.44 2.89
CA PHE A 105 4.20 8.62 3.47
C PHE A 105 5.46 8.66 2.63
N ARG A 106 5.35 8.43 1.32
CA ARG A 106 6.48 8.53 0.39
C ARG A 106 7.20 9.87 0.52
N LYS A 107 6.46 10.98 0.57
CA LYS A 107 6.96 12.35 0.82
C LYS A 107 7.66 12.46 2.17
N ALA A 108 7.09 11.92 3.24
CA ALA A 108 7.68 11.93 4.59
C ALA A 108 9.00 11.16 4.70
N VAL A 109 9.24 10.12 3.89
CA VAL A 109 10.55 9.44 3.82
C VAL A 109 11.65 10.36 3.25
N GLY A 110 11.29 11.34 2.42
CA GLY A 110 12.17 12.43 1.98
C GLY A 110 13.44 12.00 1.24
N ALA A 111 14.55 12.72 1.43
CA ALA A 111 15.85 12.44 0.77
C ALA A 111 16.50 11.11 1.20
N ARG A 112 16.01 10.49 2.29
CA ARG A 112 16.50 9.17 2.77
C ARG A 112 15.99 7.99 1.93
N ARG A 113 15.23 8.29 0.86
CA ARG A 113 14.76 7.35 -0.18
C ARG A 113 15.87 6.60 -0.92
N ALA A 114 17.15 6.95 -0.77
CA ALA A 114 18.22 6.30 -1.53
C ALA A 114 18.22 4.76 -1.41
N ARG A 115 17.71 4.22 -0.29
CA ARG A 115 17.59 2.78 -0.03
C ARG A 115 16.34 2.11 -0.62
N TYR A 116 15.38 2.87 -1.15
CA TYR A 116 14.08 2.35 -1.60
C TYR A 116 13.71 2.88 -2.98
N LEU A 117 13.12 2.03 -3.80
CA LEU A 117 12.36 2.39 -4.98
C LEU A 117 10.88 2.50 -4.57
N PHE A 118 10.21 3.58 -4.94
CA PHE A 118 8.76 3.70 -4.74
C PHE A 118 8.09 3.58 -6.10
N LEU A 119 7.53 2.40 -6.38
CA LEU A 119 6.77 2.15 -7.59
C LEU A 119 5.33 2.60 -7.34
N GLU A 120 4.85 3.54 -8.15
CA GLU A 120 3.42 3.89 -8.13
C GLU A 120 2.60 2.69 -8.57
N LEU A 121 1.51 2.40 -7.87
CA LEU A 121 0.61 1.28 -8.15
C LEU A 121 -0.68 1.75 -8.81
N ASP A 122 -1.27 2.83 -8.30
CA ASP A 122 -2.58 3.32 -8.72
C ASP A 122 -2.88 4.69 -8.12
N THR A 123 -3.93 5.34 -8.65
CA THR A 123 -4.55 6.53 -8.07
C THR A 123 -6.01 6.23 -7.79
N LEU A 124 -6.41 6.35 -6.52
CA LEU A 124 -7.75 6.07 -6.04
C LEU A 124 -8.48 7.34 -5.62
N GLU A 125 -9.78 7.38 -5.87
CA GLU A 125 -10.67 8.34 -5.26
C GLU A 125 -11.31 7.67 -4.04
N LEU A 126 -11.02 8.21 -2.86
CA LEU A 126 -11.55 7.74 -1.59
C LEU A 126 -12.65 8.70 -1.12
N LYS A 127 -13.66 8.16 -0.46
CA LYS A 127 -14.79 8.94 0.05
C LYS A 127 -14.28 10.07 0.96
N ASP A 128 -14.77 11.29 0.73
CA ASP A 128 -14.47 12.49 1.53
C ASP A 128 -12.98 12.87 1.58
N LEU A 129 -12.18 12.41 0.62
CA LEU A 129 -10.75 12.71 0.51
C LEU A 129 -10.36 13.04 -0.93
N GLU A 130 -9.27 13.80 -1.09
CA GLU A 130 -8.65 14.00 -2.40
C GLU A 130 -8.14 12.67 -2.99
N GLN A 131 -7.85 12.66 -4.28
CA GLN A 131 -7.25 11.50 -4.95
C GLN A 131 -5.96 11.06 -4.24
N GLN A 132 -5.88 9.76 -3.95
CA GLN A 132 -4.77 9.14 -3.24
C GLN A 132 -3.94 8.29 -4.18
N ARG A 133 -2.68 8.69 -4.36
CA ARG A 133 -1.68 7.88 -5.06
C ARG A 133 -1.08 6.84 -4.13
N LEU A 134 -1.07 5.60 -4.59
CA LEU A 134 -0.55 4.45 -3.86
C LEU A 134 0.81 4.04 -4.43
N PHE A 135 1.71 3.64 -3.55
CA PHE A 135 3.06 3.23 -3.90
C PHE A 135 3.46 1.96 -3.17
N TRP A 136 4.20 1.10 -3.85
CA TRP A 136 4.91 -0.01 -3.26
C TRP A 136 6.36 0.39 -2.96
N PRO A 137 6.77 0.44 -1.67
CA PRO A 137 8.16 0.63 -1.32
C PRO A 137 8.93 -0.69 -1.50
N ILE A 138 9.89 -0.69 -2.41
CA ILE A 138 10.77 -1.82 -2.70
C ILE A 138 12.15 -1.47 -2.16
N GLN A 139 12.65 -2.25 -1.21
CA GLN A 139 14.00 -2.06 -0.69
C GLN A 139 15.01 -2.41 -1.77
N LYS A 140 15.93 -1.47 -2.05
CA LYS A 140 17.07 -1.72 -2.93
C LYS A 140 18.05 -2.59 -2.18
N THR A 141 18.04 -3.89 -2.44
CA THR A 141 18.99 -4.81 -1.80
C THR A 141 20.35 -4.64 -2.47
N GLY A 142 21.36 -4.23 -1.71
CA GLY A 142 22.73 -4.22 -2.22
C GLY A 142 23.23 -5.67 -2.37
N LYS A 143 23.25 -6.23 -3.59
CA LYS A 143 23.91 -7.48 -4.08
C LYS A 143 23.94 -8.75 -3.20
N ARG A 144 23.40 -8.79 -1.98
CA ARG A 144 23.68 -9.82 -0.96
C ARG A 144 22.65 -10.94 -0.87
N SER A 145 21.51 -10.82 -1.54
CA SER A 145 20.50 -11.89 -1.64
C SER A 145 20.19 -12.15 -3.11
N LYS A 146 20.50 -13.36 -3.60
CA LYS A 146 20.24 -13.76 -5.00
C LYS A 146 18.75 -13.67 -5.38
N GLN A 147 17.85 -13.87 -4.40
CA GLN A 147 16.42 -13.85 -4.61
C GLN A 147 15.87 -12.42 -4.63
N GLY A 148 16.30 -11.58 -3.68
CA GLY A 148 15.93 -10.15 -3.62
C GLY A 148 16.47 -9.36 -4.81
N SER A 149 17.69 -9.69 -5.27
CA SER A 149 18.28 -9.05 -6.45
C SER A 149 17.54 -9.37 -7.75
N LYS A 150 16.98 -10.59 -7.88
CA LYS A 150 16.27 -11.01 -9.11
C LYS A 150 14.90 -10.35 -9.20
N GLN A 151 14.12 -10.33 -8.12
CA GLN A 151 12.82 -9.66 -8.10
C GLN A 151 12.96 -8.15 -8.34
N GLN A 152 13.97 -7.52 -7.72
CA GLN A 152 14.27 -6.12 -7.94
C GLN A 152 14.62 -5.84 -9.41
N TYR A 153 15.51 -6.64 -10.01
CA TYR A 153 15.88 -6.50 -11.41
C TYR A 153 14.69 -6.69 -12.36
N ASP A 154 13.85 -7.70 -12.10
CA ASP A 154 12.64 -7.96 -12.88
C ASP A 154 11.66 -6.77 -12.83
N ILE A 155 11.51 -6.12 -11.67
CA ILE A 155 10.67 -4.93 -11.51
C ILE A 155 11.29 -3.71 -12.20
N GLU A 156 12.59 -3.46 -12.01
CA GLU A 156 13.29 -2.32 -12.60
C GLU A 156 13.20 -2.33 -14.15
N ASN A 157 13.23 -3.52 -14.77
CA ASN A 157 13.08 -3.66 -16.22
C ASN A 157 11.66 -3.41 -16.74
N GLN A 158 10.64 -3.55 -15.90
CA GLN A 158 9.23 -3.36 -16.30
C GLN A 158 8.65 -2.04 -15.79
N GLN A 159 9.37 -1.34 -14.91
CA GLN A 159 8.90 -0.12 -14.26
C GLN A 159 8.48 0.95 -15.28
N SER A 160 9.29 1.21 -16.30
CA SER A 160 8.98 2.25 -17.30
C SER A 160 7.72 1.92 -18.09
N VAL A 161 7.58 0.66 -18.52
CA VAL A 161 6.38 0.17 -19.22
C VAL A 161 5.14 0.29 -18.33
N TYR A 162 5.27 -0.06 -17.04
CA TYR A 162 4.17 0.05 -16.10
C TYR A 162 3.76 1.51 -15.84
N GLN A 163 4.72 2.41 -15.73
CA GLN A 163 4.47 3.84 -15.57
C GLN A 163 3.78 4.45 -16.80
N ASN A 164 4.17 4.04 -18.00
CA ASN A 164 3.48 4.44 -19.23
C ASN A 164 2.04 3.88 -19.26
N ALA A 165 1.85 2.62 -18.85
CA ALA A 165 0.53 2.02 -18.77
C ALA A 165 -0.39 2.79 -17.82
N LEU A 166 0.14 3.25 -16.68
CA LEU A 166 -0.57 4.15 -15.76
C LEU A 166 -0.91 5.50 -16.43
N GLN A 167 -0.01 6.09 -17.20
CA GLN A 167 -0.29 7.33 -17.92
C GLN A 167 -1.42 7.16 -18.95
N HIS A 168 -1.40 6.10 -19.74
CA HIS A 168 -2.50 5.76 -20.67
C HIS A 168 -3.80 5.53 -19.91
N TYR A 169 -3.74 4.81 -18.79
CA TYR A 169 -4.88 4.56 -17.93
C TYR A 169 -5.50 5.87 -17.41
N TYR A 170 -4.67 6.78 -16.89
CA TYR A 170 -5.13 8.06 -16.36
C TYR A 170 -5.66 9.00 -17.46
N ALA A 171 -5.10 8.94 -18.66
CA ALA A 171 -5.58 9.67 -19.83
C ALA A 171 -6.89 9.12 -20.41
N GLY A 172 -7.34 7.94 -19.96
CA GLY A 172 -8.56 7.29 -20.46
C GLY A 172 -8.34 6.37 -21.67
N ASP A 173 -7.09 6.19 -22.10
CA ASP A 173 -6.70 5.26 -23.17
C ASP A 173 -6.58 3.83 -22.62
N TRP A 174 -7.72 3.27 -22.21
CA TRP A 174 -7.81 1.96 -21.57
C TRP A 174 -7.35 0.79 -22.45
N PRO A 175 -7.59 0.76 -23.78
CA PRO A 175 -7.05 -0.30 -24.65
C PRO A 175 -5.52 -0.36 -24.63
N THR A 176 -4.84 0.77 -24.82
CA THR A 176 -3.38 0.82 -24.78
C THR A 176 -2.85 0.49 -23.39
N ALA A 177 -3.46 1.05 -22.34
CA ALA A 177 -3.08 0.74 -20.96
C ALA A 177 -3.19 -0.76 -20.65
N TYR A 178 -4.26 -1.42 -21.10
CA TYR A 178 -4.46 -2.85 -20.93
C TYR A 178 -3.31 -3.67 -21.56
N ASP A 179 -2.98 -3.38 -22.81
CA ASP A 179 -1.92 -4.08 -23.54
C ASP A 179 -0.54 -3.88 -22.90
N GLU A 180 -0.28 -2.70 -22.33
CA GLU A 180 0.97 -2.44 -21.60
C GLU A 180 1.01 -3.11 -20.22
N PHE A 181 -0.09 -3.14 -19.48
CA PHE A 181 -0.14 -3.87 -18.22
C PHE A 181 0.09 -5.37 -18.40
N LEU A 182 -0.36 -5.98 -19.51
CA LEU A 182 -0.07 -7.39 -19.82
C LEU A 182 1.43 -7.68 -20.00
N LYS A 183 2.23 -6.69 -20.40
CA LYS A 183 3.69 -6.82 -20.52
C LYS A 183 4.39 -6.77 -19.16
N CYS A 184 3.72 -6.29 -18.12
CA CYS A 184 4.27 -6.03 -16.79
C CYS A 184 4.06 -7.19 -15.79
N GLY A 185 4.18 -8.44 -16.24
CA GLY A 185 3.83 -9.63 -15.43
C GLY A 185 4.66 -9.85 -14.14
N LYS A 186 5.74 -9.07 -13.92
CA LYS A 186 6.56 -9.12 -12.71
C LYS A 186 6.12 -8.12 -11.65
N ILE A 187 5.29 -7.15 -12.01
CA ILE A 187 4.69 -6.18 -11.08
C ILE A 187 3.33 -6.76 -10.66
N PRO A 188 3.14 -7.16 -9.38
CA PRO A 188 1.92 -7.84 -8.93
C PRO A 188 0.64 -7.07 -9.29
N ALA A 189 0.66 -5.74 -9.10
CA ALA A 189 -0.46 -4.86 -9.40
C ALA A 189 -0.85 -4.83 -10.88
N ALA A 190 0.04 -5.18 -11.82
CA ALA A 190 -0.26 -5.16 -13.25
C ALA A 190 -1.39 -6.13 -13.63
N ARG A 191 -1.47 -7.29 -12.97
CA ARG A 191 -2.57 -8.23 -13.19
C ARG A 191 -3.93 -7.64 -12.78
N HIS A 192 -3.97 -6.98 -11.63
CA HIS A 192 -5.18 -6.31 -11.15
C HIS A 192 -5.59 -5.17 -12.09
N MET A 193 -4.64 -4.34 -12.51
CA MET A 193 -4.90 -3.26 -13.46
C MET A 193 -5.40 -3.79 -14.81
N ALA A 194 -4.76 -4.81 -15.38
CA ALA A 194 -5.22 -5.44 -16.62
C ALA A 194 -6.63 -6.05 -16.46
N ALA A 195 -6.90 -6.73 -15.33
CA ALA A 195 -8.22 -7.30 -15.06
C ALA A 195 -9.31 -6.22 -14.94
N ARG A 196 -8.99 -5.07 -14.34
CA ARG A 196 -9.88 -3.91 -14.25
C ARG A 196 -10.29 -3.38 -15.62
N LEU A 197 -9.38 -3.38 -16.60
CA LEU A 197 -9.61 -2.84 -17.94
C LEU A 197 -10.21 -3.84 -18.93
N ARG A 198 -10.05 -5.14 -18.68
CA ARG A 198 -10.41 -6.21 -19.62
C ARG A 198 -11.87 -6.12 -20.06
N GLY A 199 -12.07 -5.86 -21.36
CA GLY A 199 -13.40 -5.82 -21.97
C GLY A 199 -14.28 -4.66 -21.50
N ARG A 200 -13.70 -3.65 -20.83
CA ARG A 200 -14.41 -2.47 -20.36
C ARG A 200 -14.10 -1.25 -21.22
N ILE A 201 -15.04 -0.34 -21.28
CA ILE A 201 -14.89 0.97 -21.92
C ILE A 201 -14.61 2.00 -20.82
N CYS A 202 -13.69 2.92 -21.09
CA CYS A 202 -13.41 4.03 -20.19
C CYS A 202 -14.69 4.86 -19.92
N PRO A 203 -15.04 5.16 -18.66
CA PRO A 203 -16.17 6.02 -18.35
C PRO A 203 -16.07 7.40 -19.02
N LYS A 204 -17.21 7.95 -19.46
CA LYS A 204 -17.26 9.26 -20.17
C LYS A 204 -16.69 10.43 -19.38
N HIS A 205 -16.69 10.35 -18.05
CA HIS A 205 -16.19 11.39 -17.13
C HIS A 205 -14.99 10.91 -16.33
N TRP A 206 -14.14 10.09 -16.94
CA TRP A 206 -12.93 9.59 -16.30
C TRP A 206 -11.98 10.75 -15.91
N GLN A 207 -11.61 10.80 -14.63
CA GLN A 207 -10.73 11.84 -14.07
C GLN A 207 -9.36 11.30 -13.65
N GLY A 208 -8.97 10.15 -14.20
CA GLY A 208 -7.67 9.54 -13.90
C GLY A 208 -7.58 8.82 -12.54
N ALA A 209 -8.70 8.64 -11.83
CA ALA A 209 -8.70 7.94 -10.55
C ALA A 209 -9.87 6.96 -10.43
N PHE A 210 -9.62 5.81 -9.83
CA PHE A 210 -10.66 4.80 -9.63
C PHE A 210 -11.45 5.11 -8.35
N SER A 211 -12.76 5.32 -8.50
CA SER A 211 -13.69 5.52 -7.38
C SER A 211 -14.03 4.17 -6.74
N LEU A 212 -13.73 4.04 -5.44
CA LEU A 212 -14.15 2.87 -4.67
C LEU A 212 -15.63 2.90 -4.31
N THR A 213 -16.23 4.09 -4.30
CA THR A 213 -17.63 4.34 -3.91
C THR A 213 -18.65 3.63 -4.79
N ASP A 214 -18.34 3.45 -6.08
CA ASP A 214 -19.27 2.81 -7.04
C ASP A 214 -19.19 1.28 -7.06
N SER A 215 -18.15 0.70 -6.43
CA SER A 215 -17.89 -0.74 -6.49
C SER A 215 -18.55 -1.53 -5.34
N LEU A 216 -18.90 -0.85 -4.24
CA LEU A 216 -19.54 -1.46 -3.07
C LEU A 216 -21.09 -1.45 -3.16
N SER A 217 -21.67 -0.71 -4.11
CA SER A 217 -23.12 -0.69 -4.34
C SER A 217 -23.61 -1.79 -5.29
N GLN A 218 -22.71 -2.51 -5.97
CA GLN A 218 -23.06 -3.60 -6.90
C GLN A 218 -22.96 -5.01 -6.28
N SER A 219 -22.68 -5.10 -4.98
CA SER A 219 -22.69 -6.35 -4.22
C SER A 219 -23.76 -6.38 -3.11
N GLY A 220 -24.84 -5.61 -3.29
CA GLY A 220 -26.06 -5.68 -2.49
C GLY A 220 -27.14 -6.49 -3.17
#